data_AF-A0A351R4V3-F1
#
_entry.id   AF-A0A351R4V3-F1
#
_cell.length_a   1.000
_cell.length_b   1.000
_cell.length_c   1.000
_cell.angle_alpha   90.00
_cell.angle_beta   90.00
_cell.angle_gamma   90.00
#
_symmetry.space_group_name_H-M   'P 1'
#
loop_
_entity.id
_entity.type
_entity.pdbx_description
1 polymer ?
#
loop_
_entity_poly.entity_id
_entity_poly.type
_entity_poly.pdbx_seq_one_letter_code
_entity_poly.pdbx_strand_id
1 'polypeptide(L)' 'MDISSISSALLSVNSSDPGSLANAVSIKMLDNAISSNESLGVGLAKMMENSVYPNLGSNIDVSV' A
#
# COMPACT_ATOMS: atom_id res chain seq x y z
N MET A 1 -2.98 7.23 5.63
CA MET A 1 -2.12 7.14 4.43
C MET A 1 -0.78 7.77 4.80
N ASP A 2 0.24 6.99 5.12
CA ASP A 2 1.51 7.52 5.64
C ASP A 2 2.45 7.90 4.49
N ILE A 3 2.19 9.08 3.92
CA ILE A 3 2.97 9.64 2.80
C ILE A 3 4.41 9.96 3.26
N SER A 4 4.63 10.18 4.56
CA SER A 4 5.95 10.51 5.11
C SER A 4 6.97 9.37 4.91
N SER A 5 6.52 8.12 5.04
CA SER A 5 7.37 6.94 4.81
C SER A 5 7.75 6.76 3.35
N ILE A 6 6.85 7.10 2.42
CA ILE A 6 7.14 7.08 0.97
C ILE A 6 8.13 8.19 0.62
N SER A 7 7.94 9.40 1.17
CA SER A 7 8.87 10.51 0.95
C SER A 7 10.27 10.20 1.49
N SER A 8 10.41 9.57 2.65
CA SER A 8 11.73 9.22 3.18
C SER A 8 12.41 8.12 2.35
N ALA A 9 11.66 7.11 1.91
CA ALA A 9 12.17 6.06 1.03
C ALA A 9 12.63 6.62 -0.32
N LEU A 10 11.87 7.56 -0.90
CA LEU A 10 12.24 8.23 -2.14
C LEU A 10 13.50 9.09 -1.99
N LEU A 11 13.64 9.80 -0.86
CA LEU A 11 14.86 10.56 -0.56
C LEU A 11 16.08 9.63 -0.47
N SER A 12 15.93 8.45 0.14
CA SER A 12 16.99 7.43 0.23
C SER A 12 17.43 6.90 -1.14
N VAL A 13 16.49 6.75 -2.09
CA VAL A 13 16.83 6.39 -3.48
C VAL A 13 17.62 7.51 -4.15
N ASN A 14 17.18 8.76 -4.01
CA ASN A 14 17.84 9.91 -4.64
C ASN A 14 19.23 10.22 -4.06
N SER A 15 19.48 9.87 -2.79
CA SER A 15 20.78 10.08 -2.13
C SER A 15 21.75 8.91 -2.30
N SER A 16 21.31 7.78 -2.87
CA SER A 16 22.15 6.60 -3.06
C SER A 16 22.85 6.62 -4.42
N ASP A 17 24.10 6.14 -4.46
CA ASP A 17 24.84 5.99 -5.72
C ASP A 17 24.11 5.01 -6.67
N PRO A 18 23.79 5.42 -7.91
CA PRO A 18 23.16 4.55 -8.89
C PRO A 18 23.96 3.26 -9.12
N GLY A 19 23.28 2.11 -9.04
CA GLY A 19 23.92 0.79 -9.19
C GLY A 19 24.58 0.24 -7.91
N SER A 20 24.58 1.00 -6.81
CA SER A 20 25.01 0.47 -5.51
C SER A 20 23.98 -0.46 -4.88
N LEU A 21 24.43 -1.33 -3.96
CA LEU A 21 23.52 -2.14 -3.13
C LEU A 21 22.57 -1.25 -2.31
N ALA A 22 23.05 -0.10 -1.83
CA ALA A 22 22.24 0.86 -1.09
C ALA A 22 21.08 1.42 -1.93
N ASN A 23 21.33 1.71 -3.22
CA ASN A 23 20.29 2.11 -4.16
C ASN A 23 19.28 0.98 -4.39
N ALA A 24 19.75 -0.25 -4.61
CA ALA A 24 18.85 -1.40 -4.81
C ALA A 24 17.95 -1.66 -3.58
N VAL A 25 18.52 -1.57 -2.38
CA VAL A 25 17.78 -1.71 -1.12
C VAL A 25 16.79 -0.56 -0.96
N SER A 26 17.21 0.69 -1.21
CA SER A 26 16.33 1.86 -1.12
C SER A 26 15.15 1.77 -2.08
N ILE A 27 15.37 1.31 -3.32
CA ILE A 27 14.30 1.07 -4.30
C ILE A 27 13.35 -0.01 -3.78
N LYS A 28 13.87 -1.11 -3.22
CA LYS A 28 13.01 -2.17 -2.64
C LYS A 28 12.21 -1.71 -1.44
N MET A 29 12.77 -0.84 -0.60
CA MET A 29 12.05 -0.23 0.52
C MET A 29 10.97 0.73 0.02
N LEU A 30 11.25 1.51 -1.03
CA LEU A 30 10.25 2.35 -1.69
C LEU A 30 9.10 1.51 -2.27
N ASP A 31 9.40 0.42 -3.00
CA ASP A 31 8.40 -0.53 -3.51
C ASP A 31 7.51 -1.05 -2.38
N ASN A 32 8.13 -1.46 -1.26
CA ASN A 32 7.39 -2.00 -0.12
C ASN A 32 6.49 -0.95 0.55
N ALA A 33 6.95 0.29 0.67
CA ALA A 33 6.16 1.40 1.21
C ALA A 33 4.95 1.72 0.31
N ILE A 34 5.14 1.71 -1.02
CA ILE A 34 4.06 1.92 -1.99
C ILE A 34 3.05 0.76 -1.93
N SER A 35 3.51 -0.48 -1.97
CA SER A 35 2.65 -1.67 -1.92
C SER A 35 1.84 -1.73 -0.62
N SER A 36 2.45 -1.39 0.52
CA SER A 36 1.74 -1.29 1.80
C SER A 36 0.64 -0.23 1.75
N ASN A 37 0.91 0.92 1.11
CA ASN A 37 -0.08 2.00 0.97
C ASN A 37 -1.23 1.60 0.03
N GLU A 38 -0.94 0.91 -1.07
CA GLU A 38 -1.97 0.35 -1.96
C GLU A 38 -2.88 -0.64 -1.21
N SER A 39 -2.30 -1.57 -0.44
CA SER A 39 -3.07 -2.52 0.35
C SER A 39 -3.97 -1.83 1.38
N LEU A 40 -3.49 -0.75 2.01
CA LEU A 40 -4.30 0.08 2.90
C LEU A 40 -5.41 0.82 2.15
N GLY A 41 -5.13 1.31 0.95
CA GLY A 41 -6.11 1.94 0.07
C GLY A 41 -7.24 1.00 -0.32
N VAL A 42 -6.92 -0.25 -0.67
CA VAL A 42 -7.91 -1.30 -0.95
C VAL A 42 -8.74 -1.64 0.29
N GLY A 43 -8.10 -1.75 1.46
CA GLY A 43 -8.80 -1.99 2.73
C GLY A 43 -9.76 -0.85 3.08
N LEU A 44 -9.31 0.39 2.90
CA LEU A 44 -10.14 1.58 3.10
C LEU A 44 -11.29 1.64 2.09
N ALA A 45 -11.05 1.35 0.81
CA ALA A 45 -12.08 1.31 -0.21
C ALA A 45 -13.15 0.25 0.13
N LYS A 46 -12.76 -0.96 0.52
CA LYS A 46 -13.70 -1.99 1.01
C LYS A 46 -14.46 -1.55 2.25
N MET A 47 -13.79 -0.86 3.18
CA MET A 47 -14.44 -0.32 4.37
C MET A 47 -15.45 0.78 4.00
N MET A 48 -15.12 1.62 3.02
CA MET A 48 -16.01 2.64 2.49
C MET A 48 -17.20 2.01 1.75
N GLU A 49 -16.98 1.00 0.91
CA GLU A 49 -18.04 0.22 0.25
C GLU A 49 -18.99 -0.39 1.29
N ASN A 50 -18.45 -1.02 2.33
CA ASN A 50 -19.23 -1.60 3.41
C ASN A 50 -19.89 -0.54 4.31
N SER A 51 -19.40 0.71 4.32
CA SER A 51 -20.02 1.81 5.06
C SER A 51 -21.22 2.44 4.32
N VAL A 52 -21.22 2.40 2.98
CA VAL A 52 -22.32 2.88 2.15
C VAL A 52 -23.47 1.87 2.15
N TYR A 53 -23.14 0.57 2.19
CA TYR A 53 -24.11 -0.51 2.27
C TYR A 53 -23.68 -1.55 3.31
N PRO A 54 -23.90 -1.26 4.60
CA PRO A 54 -23.61 -2.23 5.65
C PRO A 54 -24.45 -3.49 5.40
N ASN A 55 -23.78 -4.64 5.29
CA ASN A 55 -24.36 -5.99 5.09
C ASN A 55 -24.66 -6.43 3.65
N LEU A 56 -24.18 -5.76 2.59
CA LEU A 56 -24.21 -6.34 1.23
C LEU A 56 -23.32 -7.61 1.21
N GLY A 57 -23.94 -8.78 1.27
CA GLY A 57 -23.26 -10.08 1.23
C GLY A 57 -23.34 -10.91 2.51
N SER A 58 -23.75 -10.34 3.65
CA SER A 58 -23.83 -11.11 4.92
C SER A 58 -24.95 -12.16 4.94
N ASN A 59 -25.88 -12.09 3.97
CA ASN A 59 -27.03 -12.98 3.87
C ASN A 59 -27.09 -13.70 2.50
N ILE A 60 -26.06 -13.60 1.66
CA ILE A 60 -26.03 -14.34 0.40
C ILE A 60 -25.48 -15.73 0.69
N ASP A 61 -26.40 -16.66 0.97
CA ASP A 61 -26.12 -18.09 1.00
C ASP A 61 -25.77 -18.55 -0.42
N VAL A 62 -24.48 -18.73 -0.67
CA VAL A 62 -23.94 -19.36 -1.89
C VAL A 62 -23.57 -20.81 -1.63
N SER A 63 -24.42 -21.58 -0.95
CA SER A 63 -24.32 -23.04 -1.02
C SER A 63 -24.77 -23.52 -2.40
N VAL A 64 -23.87 -24.16 -3.15
CA VAL A 64 -24.18 -25.05 -4.27
C VAL A 64 -23.67 -26.45 -3.96
#